data_AF-A0A2U3JXX6-F1
#
_entry.id   AF-A0A2U3JXX6-F1
#
_cell.length_a   1.000
_cell.length_b   1.000
_cell.length_c   1.000
_cell.angle_alpha   90.00
_cell.angle_beta   90.00
_cell.angle_gamma   90.00
#
_symmetry.space_group_name_H-M   'P 1'
#
loop_
_entity.id
_entity.type
_entity.pdbx_description
1 polymer ?
#
loop_
_entity_poly.entity_id
_entity_poly.type
_entity_poly.pdbx_seq_one_letter_code
_entity_poly.pdbx_strand_id
1 'polypeptide(L)'
;MALEKDTATPSQPARGFSIRFFLPDGTPEGMKIVEKSNWIGRAIVCPRGAFLDLKQRPEFRKTGVYVLIGQTSPDDPPTAYIGEGDPVGDRLAQHQKTKDFWATAVFFTSKDDNLNKAHVQYLEAKLIARAAEAKRCKLDNGNAPALPSLSEADIADMEEFLAQMLLIYPVLGISVFQKPEAAAAHGPVLHLKAKGLSARGYETADGFVVFAGSDSPKEHVESTNVYVVACASTSRSRDF
;
A
#
# COMPACT_ATOMS: atom_id res chain seq x y z
N MET A 1 6.16 1.56 -49.26
CA MET A 1 5.53 0.93 -48.09
C MET A 1 6.18 1.55 -46.86
N ALA A 2 5.58 2.62 -46.35
CA ALA A 2 6.12 3.40 -45.25
C ALA A 2 5.78 2.71 -43.93
N LEU A 3 6.78 2.46 -43.09
CA LEU A 3 6.58 2.03 -41.71
C LEU A 3 6.18 3.26 -40.88
N GLU A 4 4.92 3.31 -40.48
CA GLU A 4 4.45 4.18 -39.39
C GLU A 4 5.17 3.77 -38.10
N LYS A 5 5.98 4.70 -37.57
CA LYS A 5 6.53 4.57 -36.22
C LYS A 5 5.44 5.00 -35.26
N ASP A 6 4.93 4.05 -34.48
CA ASP A 6 4.10 4.31 -33.30
C ASP A 6 4.78 5.38 -32.43
N THR A 7 4.16 6.55 -32.37
CA THR A 7 4.57 7.62 -31.47
C THR A 7 3.99 7.32 -30.10
N ALA A 8 4.81 6.74 -29.23
CA ALA A 8 4.49 6.62 -27.81
C ALA A 8 4.14 8.01 -27.27
N THR A 9 2.93 8.15 -26.72
CA THR A 9 2.46 9.39 -26.08
C THR A 9 3.45 9.76 -24.97
N PRO A 10 3.96 11.02 -24.92
CA PRO A 10 4.86 11.42 -23.86
C PRO A 10 4.16 11.35 -22.51
N SER A 11 4.70 10.56 -21.59
CA SER A 11 4.28 10.51 -20.18
C SER A 11 4.33 11.92 -19.60
N GLN A 12 3.23 12.38 -19.00
CA GLN A 12 3.18 13.70 -18.35
C GLN A 12 4.36 13.88 -17.37
N PRO A 13 5.00 15.07 -17.32
CA PRO A 13 6.11 15.30 -16.40
C PRO A 13 5.63 15.20 -14.95
N ALA A 14 6.34 14.41 -14.13
CA ALA A 14 6.05 14.26 -12.72
C ALA A 14 6.09 15.63 -12.02
N ARG A 15 4.94 16.09 -11.53
CA ARG A 15 4.83 17.34 -10.79
C ARG A 15 5.17 17.11 -9.33
N GLY A 16 6.09 17.93 -8.81
CA GLY A 16 6.41 17.92 -7.38
C GLY A 16 5.19 18.23 -6.52
N PHE A 17 5.13 17.62 -5.33
CA PHE A 17 4.11 17.88 -4.33
C PHE A 17 4.76 17.85 -2.94
N SER A 18 4.15 18.54 -1.98
CA SER A 18 4.56 18.46 -0.59
C SER A 18 3.58 17.62 0.21
N ILE A 19 4.11 16.88 1.18
CA ILE A 19 3.32 16.20 2.20
C ILE A 19 3.65 16.85 3.54
N ARG A 20 2.62 17.32 4.24
CA ARG A 20 2.72 17.88 5.59
C ARG A 20 2.25 16.85 6.60
N PHE A 21 3.12 16.52 7.53
CA PHE A 21 2.78 15.77 8.73
C PHE A 21 2.52 16.74 9.87
N PHE A 22 1.40 16.54 10.56
CA PHE A 22 1.09 17.21 11.82
C PHE A 22 0.88 16.14 12.89
N LEU A 23 1.66 16.22 13.97
CA LEU A 23 1.67 15.26 15.07
C LEU A 23 1.02 15.94 16.27
N PRO A 24 -0.29 15.71 16.55
CA PRO A 24 -1.00 16.45 17.58
C PRO A 24 -0.47 16.19 18.99
N ASP A 25 0.13 15.03 19.23
CA ASP A 25 0.71 14.61 20.50
C ASP A 25 2.21 14.89 20.61
N GLY A 26 2.84 15.40 19.53
CA GLY A 26 4.28 15.66 19.47
C GLY A 26 5.16 14.41 19.42
N THR A 27 4.58 13.21 19.26
CA THR A 27 5.33 11.95 19.25
C THR A 27 5.36 11.32 17.86
N PRO A 28 6.53 10.88 17.36
CA PRO A 28 6.61 10.18 16.08
C PRO A 28 5.82 8.87 16.05
N GLU A 29 5.59 8.22 17.18
CA GLU A 29 4.89 6.95 17.29
C GLU A 29 3.37 7.14 17.39
N GLY A 30 2.92 8.33 17.76
CA GLY A 30 1.52 8.67 17.98
C GLY A 30 0.72 8.98 16.72
N MET A 31 -0.37 9.71 16.93
CA MET A 31 -1.30 10.09 15.86
C MET A 31 -0.61 10.99 14.84
N LYS A 32 -0.85 10.75 13.55
CA LYS A 32 -0.37 11.64 12.48
C LYS A 32 -1.54 12.09 11.64
N ILE A 33 -1.60 13.39 11.38
CA ILE A 33 -2.50 13.98 10.40
C ILE A 33 -1.63 14.36 9.20
N VAL A 34 -1.99 13.82 8.03
CA VAL A 34 -1.18 13.89 6.82
C VAL A 34 -1.98 14.55 5.72
N GLU A 35 -1.41 15.61 5.16
CA GLU A 35 -2.04 16.39 4.10
C GLU A 35 -1.08 16.56 2.92
N LYS A 36 -1.62 16.50 1.71
CA LYS A 36 -0.86 16.73 0.47
C LYS A 36 -1.21 18.10 -0.11
N SER A 37 -0.23 18.79 -0.69
CA SER A 37 -0.46 20.04 -1.43
C SER A 37 -1.44 19.84 -2.59
N ASN A 38 -2.34 20.80 -2.77
CA ASN A 38 -3.34 20.82 -3.84
C ASN A 38 -4.29 19.62 -3.83
N TRP A 39 -4.60 19.09 -2.64
CA TRP A 39 -5.56 18.01 -2.46
C TRP A 39 -6.45 18.24 -1.23
N ILE A 40 -7.74 17.94 -1.38
CA ILE A 40 -8.77 18.11 -0.33
C ILE A 40 -8.84 16.94 0.65
N GLY A 41 -8.18 15.83 0.33
CA GLY A 41 -8.09 14.67 1.20
C GLY A 41 -7.15 14.89 2.37
N ARG A 42 -7.39 14.12 3.43
CA ARG A 42 -6.57 14.06 4.64
C ARG A 42 -6.44 12.61 5.07
N ALA A 43 -5.22 12.18 5.34
CA ALA A 43 -4.92 10.90 5.96
C ALA A 43 -4.75 11.06 7.47
N ILE A 44 -5.23 10.09 8.22
CA ILE A 44 -5.02 9.98 9.65
C ILE A 44 -4.38 8.62 9.92
N VAL A 45 -3.22 8.64 10.58
CA VAL A 45 -2.56 7.45 11.11
C VAL A 45 -2.90 7.36 12.59
N CYS A 46 -3.46 6.23 13.00
CA CYS A 46 -3.89 5.95 14.36
C CYS A 46 -3.28 4.62 14.82
N PRO A 47 -2.33 4.64 15.76
CA PRO A 47 -1.85 3.43 16.42
C PRO A 47 -2.99 2.78 17.22
N ARG A 48 -3.08 1.45 17.22
CA ARG A 48 -4.12 0.70 17.94
C ARG A 48 -4.20 1.05 19.42
N GLY A 49 -3.03 1.21 20.06
CA GLY A 49 -2.93 1.53 21.49
C GLY A 49 -3.53 2.89 21.86
N ALA A 50 -3.49 3.86 20.94
CA ALA A 50 -3.98 5.22 21.17
C ALA A 50 -5.45 5.40 20.73
N PHE A 51 -6.06 4.41 20.08
CA PHE A 51 -7.39 4.56 19.47
C PHE A 51 -8.47 5.02 20.46
N LEU A 52 -8.48 4.49 21.69
CA LEU A 52 -9.53 4.80 22.67
C LEU A 52 -9.55 6.29 23.08
N ASP A 53 -8.37 6.92 23.11
CA ASP A 53 -8.23 8.34 23.43
C ASP A 53 -8.51 9.21 22.20
N LEU A 54 -8.08 8.75 21.03
CA LEU A 54 -8.17 9.50 19.78
C LEU A 54 -9.58 9.50 19.16
N LYS A 55 -10.42 8.49 19.42
CA LYS A 55 -11.74 8.35 18.80
C LYS A 55 -12.70 9.53 19.04
N GLN A 56 -12.43 10.36 20.04
CA GLN A 56 -13.24 11.55 20.34
C GLN A 56 -12.98 12.72 19.40
N ARG A 57 -11.86 12.67 18.65
CA ARG A 57 -11.47 13.73 17.74
C ARG A 57 -12.42 13.82 16.53
N PRO A 58 -12.60 15.01 15.96
CA PRO A 58 -13.55 15.23 14.87
C PRO A 58 -13.24 14.39 13.63
N GLU A 59 -11.99 14.04 13.36
CA GLU A 59 -11.61 13.24 12.20
C GLU A 59 -12.28 11.85 12.20
N PHE A 60 -12.53 11.27 13.38
CA PHE A 60 -13.18 9.96 13.51
C PHE A 60 -14.69 10.01 13.29
N ARG A 61 -15.29 11.20 13.30
CA ARG A 61 -16.72 11.41 13.06
C ARG A 61 -17.06 11.64 11.58
N LYS A 62 -16.05 11.61 10.72
CA LYS A 62 -16.23 11.83 9.28
C LYS A 62 -16.42 10.52 8.53
N THR A 63 -17.02 10.64 7.35
CA THR A 63 -17.06 9.60 6.33
C THR A 63 -15.65 9.35 5.79
N GLY A 64 -15.29 8.10 5.58
CA GLY A 64 -13.96 7.74 5.09
C GLY A 64 -13.76 6.27 4.82
N VAL A 65 -12.60 5.99 4.23
CA VAL A 65 -12.09 4.64 3.93
C VAL A 65 -10.82 4.41 4.72
N TYR A 66 -10.66 3.21 5.26
CA TYR A 66 -9.56 2.88 6.16
C TYR A 66 -8.90 1.55 5.79
N VAL A 67 -7.65 1.42 6.23
CA VAL A 67 -6.82 0.23 6.12
C VAL A 67 -6.27 -0.07 7.51
N LEU A 68 -6.60 -1.24 8.03
CA LEU A 68 -6.01 -1.81 9.23
C LEU A 68 -4.82 -2.67 8.80
N ILE A 69 -3.67 -2.44 9.40
CA ILE A 69 -2.42 -3.15 9.05
C ILE A 69 -1.79 -3.65 10.33
N GLY A 70 -1.32 -4.89 10.29
CA GLY A 70 -0.45 -5.44 11.32
C GLY A 70 0.36 -6.61 10.79
N GLN A 71 1.40 -6.96 11.51
CA GLN A 71 2.34 -7.99 11.12
C GLN A 71 2.67 -8.83 12.36
N THR A 72 2.56 -10.15 12.24
CA THR A 72 2.78 -11.08 13.35
C THR A 72 4.27 -11.35 13.59
N SER A 73 5.05 -11.42 12.51
CA SER A 73 6.50 -11.66 12.53
C SER A 73 7.16 -10.83 11.42
N PRO A 74 8.41 -10.33 11.62
CA PRO A 74 9.13 -9.57 10.59
C PRO A 74 9.25 -10.27 9.23
N ASP A 75 9.25 -11.60 9.23
CA ASP A 75 9.40 -12.42 8.02
C ASP A 75 8.06 -12.69 7.30
N ASP A 76 6.93 -12.48 7.97
CA ASP A 76 5.61 -12.72 7.40
C ASP A 76 5.12 -11.50 6.61
N PRO A 77 4.41 -11.68 5.49
CA PRO A 77 3.74 -10.56 4.83
C PRO A 77 2.73 -9.91 5.80
N PRO A 78 2.58 -8.57 5.76
CA PRO A 78 1.61 -7.89 6.62
C PRO A 78 0.19 -8.39 6.33
N THR A 79 -0.63 -8.45 7.37
CA THR A 79 -2.07 -8.65 7.24
C THR A 79 -2.76 -7.31 7.10
N ALA A 80 -3.61 -7.16 6.10
CA ALA A 80 -4.37 -5.96 5.82
C ALA A 80 -5.87 -6.23 5.81
N TYR A 81 -6.65 -5.31 6.37
CA TYR A 81 -8.10 -5.26 6.21
C TYR A 81 -8.50 -3.87 5.74
N ILE A 82 -9.28 -3.80 4.69
CA ILE A 82 -9.75 -2.54 4.10
C ILE A 82 -11.23 -2.42 4.36
N GLY A 83 -11.68 -1.26 4.79
CA GLY A 83 -13.10 -1.02 5.07
C GLY A 83 -13.48 0.44 4.91
N GLU A 84 -14.79 0.69 4.93
CA GLU A 84 -15.36 2.04 4.95
C GLU A 84 -16.13 2.31 6.24
N GLY A 85 -16.30 3.59 6.60
CA GLY A 85 -17.22 3.99 7.63
C GLY A 85 -17.81 5.37 7.42
N ASP A 86 -19.04 5.53 7.92
CA ASP A 86 -19.81 6.77 7.92
C ASP A 86 -20.62 6.84 9.23
N PRO A 87 -19.98 7.20 10.37
CA PRO A 87 -18.60 7.65 10.51
C PRO A 87 -17.57 6.51 10.62
N VAL A 88 -16.29 6.81 10.34
CA VAL A 88 -15.18 5.83 10.43
C VAL A 88 -14.94 5.32 11.85
N GLY A 89 -15.09 6.17 12.86
CA GLY A 89 -14.78 5.85 14.25
C GLY A 89 -15.56 4.65 14.80
N ASP A 90 -16.83 4.50 14.44
CA ASP A 90 -17.69 3.42 14.92
C ASP A 90 -17.23 2.05 14.38
N ARG A 91 -16.82 2.01 13.12
CA ARG A 91 -16.26 0.82 12.46
C ARG A 91 -14.91 0.44 13.07
N LEU A 92 -14.03 1.41 13.30
CA LEU A 92 -12.76 1.18 13.97
C LEU A 92 -12.97 0.67 15.41
N ALA A 93 -13.97 1.18 16.13
CA ALA A 93 -14.30 0.70 17.47
C ALA A 93 -14.81 -0.75 17.47
N GLN A 94 -15.56 -1.16 16.44
CA GLN A 94 -15.93 -2.56 16.23
C GLN A 94 -14.69 -3.43 15.99
N HIS A 95 -13.77 -2.98 15.14
CA HIS A 95 -12.53 -3.71 14.84
C HIS A 95 -11.54 -3.76 15.98
N GLN A 96 -11.52 -2.77 16.88
CA GLN A 96 -10.77 -2.83 18.13
C GLN A 96 -11.13 -4.07 18.95
N LYS A 97 -12.41 -4.48 18.95
CA LYS A 97 -12.92 -5.61 19.75
C LYS A 97 -12.85 -6.96 19.03
N THR A 98 -12.83 -6.94 17.69
CA THR A 98 -13.06 -8.14 16.87
C THR A 98 -11.85 -8.58 16.05
N LYS A 99 -10.86 -7.69 15.86
CA LYS A 99 -9.65 -7.96 15.07
C LYS A 99 -8.43 -7.57 15.89
N ASP A 100 -7.66 -8.56 16.34
CA ASP A 100 -6.48 -8.33 17.17
C ASP A 100 -5.19 -8.18 16.37
N PHE A 101 -5.19 -8.55 15.08
CA PHE A 101 -3.97 -8.57 14.27
C PHE A 101 -3.39 -7.18 13.99
N TRP A 102 -4.23 -6.14 13.97
CA TRP A 102 -3.81 -4.84 13.43
C TRP A 102 -3.07 -4.02 14.48
N ALA A 103 -1.98 -3.38 14.08
CA ALA A 103 -1.18 -2.49 14.91
C ALA A 103 -1.48 -1.01 14.60
N THR A 104 -1.78 -0.71 13.34
CA THR A 104 -1.98 0.65 12.84
C THR A 104 -3.23 0.70 11.97
N ALA A 105 -4.06 1.72 12.18
CA ALA A 105 -5.13 2.10 11.27
C ALA A 105 -4.71 3.35 10.50
N VAL A 106 -4.85 3.33 9.17
CA VAL A 106 -4.74 4.53 8.34
C VAL A 106 -6.07 4.75 7.65
N PHE A 107 -6.66 5.93 7.84
CA PHE A 107 -7.92 6.27 7.19
C PHE A 107 -7.85 7.60 6.47
N PHE A 108 -8.58 7.69 5.37
CA PHE A 108 -8.70 8.87 4.54
C PHE A 108 -10.10 9.45 4.65
N THR A 109 -10.15 10.77 4.84
CA THR A 109 -11.37 11.56 4.88
C THR A 109 -11.17 12.86 4.09
N SER A 110 -12.20 13.68 3.96
CA SER A 110 -12.14 14.99 3.30
C SER A 110 -12.16 16.13 4.32
N LYS A 111 -11.52 17.24 3.98
CA LYS A 111 -11.53 18.46 4.80
C LYS A 111 -12.94 19.06 4.92
N ASP A 112 -13.67 19.08 3.81
CA ASP A 112 -14.97 19.77 3.67
C ASP A 112 -16.17 18.81 3.53
N ASP A 113 -16.04 17.57 4.03
CA ASP A 113 -17.12 16.56 4.01
C ASP A 113 -17.62 16.18 2.60
N ASN A 114 -16.77 16.37 1.58
CA ASN A 114 -17.02 15.99 0.17
C ASN A 114 -17.03 14.47 -0.11
N LEU A 115 -16.91 13.62 0.91
CA LEU A 115 -17.01 12.17 0.75
C LEU A 115 -18.35 11.71 1.33
N ASN A 116 -19.13 11.00 0.51
CA ASN A 116 -20.37 10.37 0.94
C ASN A 116 -20.19 8.83 0.99
N LYS A 117 -21.26 8.14 1.38
CA LYS A 117 -21.26 6.68 1.49
C LYS A 117 -20.89 5.95 0.21
N ALA A 118 -21.43 6.38 -0.94
CA ALA A 118 -21.18 5.74 -2.23
C ALA A 118 -19.71 5.96 -2.68
N HIS A 119 -19.15 7.14 -2.40
CA HIS A 119 -17.75 7.46 -2.68
C HIS A 119 -16.81 6.52 -1.91
N VAL A 120 -17.03 6.33 -0.60
CA VAL A 120 -16.14 5.48 0.20
C VAL A 120 -16.31 3.98 -0.10
N GLN A 121 -17.51 3.54 -0.48
CA GLN A 121 -17.74 2.17 -0.98
C GLN A 121 -17.00 1.91 -2.30
N TYR A 122 -16.98 2.89 -3.20
CA TYR A 122 -16.22 2.81 -4.44
C TYR A 122 -14.72 2.69 -4.17
N LEU A 123 -14.18 3.56 -3.30
CA LEU A 123 -12.78 3.55 -2.90
C LEU A 123 -12.39 2.24 -2.21
N GLU A 124 -13.23 1.72 -1.30
CA GLU A 124 -13.04 0.43 -0.64
C GLU A 124 -12.90 -0.71 -1.66
N ALA A 125 -13.86 -0.82 -2.59
CA ALA A 125 -13.84 -1.85 -3.63
C ALA A 125 -12.57 -1.78 -4.49
N LYS A 126 -12.15 -0.57 -4.87
CA LYS A 126 -10.93 -0.36 -5.67
C LYS A 126 -9.66 -0.71 -4.89
N LEU A 127 -9.57 -0.31 -3.63
CA LEU A 127 -8.42 -0.65 -2.78
C LEU A 127 -8.29 -2.15 -2.54
N ILE A 128 -9.41 -2.84 -2.28
CA ILE A 128 -9.45 -4.30 -2.14
C ILE A 128 -8.94 -4.98 -3.40
N ALA A 129 -9.46 -4.56 -4.57
CA ALA A 129 -9.03 -5.10 -5.86
C ALA A 129 -7.52 -4.88 -6.08
N ARG A 130 -6.99 -3.69 -5.74
CA ARG A 130 -5.57 -3.37 -5.89
C ARG A 130 -4.68 -4.16 -4.92
N ALA A 131 -5.09 -4.33 -3.66
CA ALA A 131 -4.33 -5.13 -2.70
C ALA A 131 -4.29 -6.61 -3.12
N ALA A 132 -5.41 -7.14 -3.62
CA ALA A 132 -5.50 -8.50 -4.15
C ALA A 132 -4.61 -8.70 -5.40
N GLU A 133 -4.55 -7.70 -6.29
CA GLU A 133 -3.67 -7.71 -7.46
C GLU A 133 -2.18 -7.64 -7.08
N ALA A 134 -1.83 -6.78 -6.10
CA ALA A 134 -0.45 -6.55 -5.68
C ALA A 134 0.18 -7.78 -5.00
N LYS A 135 -0.62 -8.61 -4.31
CA LYS A 135 -0.17 -9.81 -3.57
C LYS A 135 0.99 -9.54 -2.58
N ARG A 136 1.02 -8.33 -2.00
CA ARG A 136 2.03 -7.90 -1.02
C ARG A 136 1.58 -8.03 0.44
N CYS A 137 0.34 -8.47 0.68
CA CYS A 137 -0.22 -8.65 2.01
C CYS A 137 -1.16 -9.86 2.04
N LYS A 138 -1.42 -10.38 3.24
CA LYS A 138 -2.55 -11.27 3.51
C LYS A 138 -3.79 -10.40 3.69
N LEU A 139 -4.70 -10.44 2.72
CA LEU A 139 -5.95 -9.70 2.81
C LEU A 139 -6.95 -10.48 3.69
N ASP A 140 -7.42 -9.85 4.77
CA ASP A 140 -8.39 -10.41 5.72
C ASP A 140 -9.85 -10.08 5.33
N ASN A 141 -10.05 -9.35 4.23
CA ASN A 141 -11.36 -9.16 3.63
C ASN A 141 -11.90 -10.50 3.11
N GLY A 142 -13.10 -10.90 3.52
CA GLY A 142 -13.72 -12.14 3.06
C GLY A 142 -14.08 -12.11 1.56
N ASN A 143 -14.88 -11.12 1.15
CA ASN A 143 -15.26 -10.89 -0.25
C ASN A 143 -15.04 -9.43 -0.64
N ALA A 144 -14.83 -9.18 -1.93
CA ALA A 144 -14.83 -7.83 -2.48
C ALA A 144 -16.27 -7.29 -2.54
N PRO A 145 -16.53 -6.06 -2.05
CA PRO A 145 -17.84 -5.44 -2.15
C PRO A 145 -18.18 -5.11 -3.62
N ALA A 146 -19.47 -5.13 -3.95
CA ALA A 146 -19.93 -4.68 -5.26
C ALA A 146 -19.68 -3.17 -5.41
N LEU A 147 -19.32 -2.74 -6.62
CA LEU A 147 -19.17 -1.32 -6.92
C LEU A 147 -20.54 -0.63 -6.83
N PRO A 148 -20.64 0.50 -6.12
CA PRO A 148 -21.86 1.29 -6.11
C PRO A 148 -22.10 1.92 -7.48
N SER A 149 -23.35 2.27 -7.76
CA SER A 149 -23.70 3.07 -8.94
C SER A 149 -23.32 4.53 -8.68
N LEU A 150 -22.38 5.05 -9.47
CA LEU A 150 -21.90 6.43 -9.42
C LEU A 150 -22.02 7.07 -10.81
N SER A 151 -22.14 8.40 -10.86
CA SER A 151 -22.06 9.13 -12.13
C SER A 151 -20.65 9.06 -12.71
N GLU A 152 -20.51 9.34 -14.00
CA GLU A 152 -19.20 9.41 -14.65
C GLU A 152 -18.29 10.45 -13.99
N ALA A 153 -18.87 11.60 -13.59
CA ALA A 153 -18.15 12.66 -12.89
C ALA A 153 -17.66 12.18 -11.51
N ASP A 154 -18.52 11.54 -10.72
CA ASP A 154 -18.13 11.02 -9.40
C ASP A 154 -17.06 9.93 -9.51
N ILE A 155 -17.13 9.09 -10.54
CA ILE A 155 -16.09 8.08 -10.81
C ILE A 155 -14.75 8.75 -11.11
N ALA A 156 -14.73 9.78 -11.95
CA ALA A 156 -13.51 10.52 -12.27
C ALA A 156 -12.90 11.16 -11.02
N ASP A 157 -13.72 11.79 -10.19
CA ASP A 157 -13.28 12.39 -8.92
C ASP A 157 -12.74 11.34 -7.94
N MET A 158 -13.37 10.16 -7.85
CA MET A 158 -12.92 9.09 -6.97
C MET A 158 -11.65 8.40 -7.46
N GLU A 159 -11.46 8.26 -8.77
CA GLU A 159 -10.20 7.75 -9.33
C GLU A 159 -9.04 8.71 -9.07
N GLU A 160 -9.27 10.02 -9.19
CA GLU A 160 -8.27 11.03 -8.81
C GLU A 160 -7.98 10.97 -7.31
N PHE A 161 -9.04 10.90 -6.47
CA PHE A 161 -8.87 10.76 -5.02
C PHE A 161 -8.06 9.51 -4.66
N LEU A 162 -8.36 8.37 -5.29
CA LEU A 162 -7.63 7.12 -5.12
C LEU A 162 -6.17 7.25 -5.54
N ALA A 163 -5.88 7.89 -6.67
CA ALA A 163 -4.51 8.13 -7.13
C ALA A 163 -3.70 8.92 -6.08
N GLN A 164 -4.30 9.95 -5.48
CA GLN A 164 -3.65 10.71 -4.40
C GLN A 164 -3.44 9.88 -3.13
N MET A 165 -4.39 9.01 -2.76
CA MET A 165 -4.22 8.07 -1.63
C MET A 165 -3.04 7.12 -1.86
N LEU A 166 -2.93 6.56 -3.07
CA LEU A 166 -1.87 5.62 -3.45
C LEU A 166 -0.47 6.25 -3.42
N LEU A 167 -0.36 7.57 -3.61
CA LEU A 167 0.91 8.29 -3.41
C LEU A 167 1.29 8.46 -1.94
N ILE A 168 0.30 8.53 -1.05
CA ILE A 168 0.52 8.77 0.38
C ILE A 168 0.91 7.48 1.10
N TYR A 169 0.28 6.33 0.77
CA TYR A 169 0.56 5.06 1.45
C TYR A 169 2.05 4.71 1.55
N PRO A 170 2.87 4.77 0.49
CA PRO A 170 4.30 4.47 0.59
C PRO A 170 5.07 5.41 1.52
N VAL A 171 4.67 6.69 1.58
CA VAL A 171 5.28 7.67 2.50
C VAL A 171 4.93 7.37 3.95
N LEU A 172 3.82 6.66 4.19
CA LEU A 172 3.45 6.13 5.50
C LEU A 172 4.05 4.75 5.79
N GLY A 173 4.92 4.23 4.91
CA GLY A 173 5.50 2.88 5.03
C GLY A 173 4.54 1.76 4.64
N ILE A 174 3.46 2.07 3.92
CA ILE A 174 2.44 1.11 3.51
C ILE A 174 2.61 0.80 2.02
N SER A 175 3.11 -0.39 1.71
CA SER A 175 3.38 -0.84 0.33
C SER A 175 2.37 -1.86 -0.20
N VAL A 176 1.29 -2.16 0.55
CA VAL A 176 0.34 -3.24 0.24
C VAL A 176 -0.43 -3.06 -1.09
N PHE A 177 -0.47 -1.84 -1.62
CA PHE A 177 -1.17 -1.49 -2.87
C PHE A 177 -0.24 -1.31 -4.08
N GLN A 178 1.07 -1.29 -3.86
CA GLN A 178 2.03 -1.11 -4.94
C GLN A 178 2.09 -2.38 -5.78
N LYS A 179 1.91 -2.25 -7.11
CA LYS A 179 2.13 -3.37 -8.01
C LYS A 179 3.61 -3.77 -7.95
N PRO A 180 3.95 -5.06 -8.04
CA PRO A 180 5.31 -5.46 -8.40
C PRO A 180 5.64 -4.78 -9.73
N GLU A 181 6.64 -3.91 -9.76
CA GLU A 181 7.05 -3.30 -11.01
C GLU A 181 7.56 -4.41 -11.93
N ALA A 182 7.08 -4.42 -13.18
CA ALA A 182 7.61 -5.35 -14.16
C ALA A 182 9.09 -5.02 -14.35
N ALA A 183 9.93 -6.07 -14.42
CA ALA A 183 11.38 -6.02 -14.52
C ALA A 183 11.99 -5.06 -15.56
N ALA A 184 11.18 -4.52 -16.47
CA ALA A 184 11.59 -3.65 -17.56
C ALA A 184 11.91 -2.21 -17.13
N ALA A 185 11.49 -1.76 -15.94
CA ALA A 185 11.64 -0.36 -15.51
C ALA A 185 12.88 -0.11 -14.64
N HIS A 186 13.70 -1.12 -14.38
CA HIS A 186 14.80 -1.00 -13.43
C HIS A 186 16.14 -1.07 -14.12
N GLY A 187 17.17 -0.56 -13.42
CA GLY A 187 18.53 -0.38 -13.91
C GLY A 187 19.15 -1.65 -14.51
N PRO A 188 20.43 -1.61 -14.93
CA PRO A 188 21.05 -2.72 -15.65
C PRO A 188 20.84 -4.04 -14.91
N VAL A 189 20.33 -5.06 -15.62
CA VAL A 189 20.21 -6.42 -15.08
C VAL A 189 21.59 -6.87 -14.63
N LEU A 190 21.71 -7.17 -13.34
CA LEU A 190 22.94 -7.67 -12.75
C LEU A 190 22.98 -9.18 -12.91
N HIS A 191 24.13 -9.67 -13.34
CA HIS A 191 24.40 -11.09 -13.54
C HIS A 191 25.47 -11.54 -12.56
N LEU A 192 25.17 -12.57 -11.77
CA LEU A 192 26.12 -13.20 -10.88
C LEU A 192 26.38 -14.64 -11.35
N LYS A 193 27.65 -14.93 -11.67
CA LYS A 193 28.12 -16.29 -11.95
C LYS A 193 29.23 -16.64 -10.98
N ALA A 194 29.00 -17.63 -10.13
CA ALA A 194 29.99 -18.09 -9.17
C ALA A 194 29.85 -19.59 -8.93
N LYS A 195 30.95 -20.34 -8.98
CA LYS A 195 31.01 -21.79 -8.65
C LYS A 195 29.91 -22.63 -9.34
N GLY A 196 29.59 -22.34 -10.60
CA GLY A 196 28.57 -23.05 -11.38
C GLY A 196 27.12 -22.61 -11.14
N LEU A 197 26.89 -21.64 -10.25
CA LEU A 197 25.57 -21.04 -10.00
C LEU A 197 25.39 -19.79 -10.86
N SER A 198 24.18 -19.57 -11.37
CA SER A 198 23.83 -18.38 -12.14
C SER A 198 22.62 -17.69 -11.53
N ALA A 199 22.75 -16.42 -11.16
CA ALA A 199 21.64 -15.59 -10.70
C ALA A 199 21.53 -14.32 -11.54
N ARG A 200 20.30 -13.88 -11.74
CA ARG A 200 19.99 -12.62 -12.42
C ARG A 200 18.99 -11.82 -11.61
N GLY A 201 19.13 -10.51 -11.61
CA GLY A 201 18.20 -9.64 -10.94
C GLY A 201 18.48 -8.17 -11.23
N TYR A 202 17.72 -7.30 -10.60
CA TYR A 202 17.89 -5.86 -10.72
C TYR A 202 17.60 -5.20 -9.37
N GLU A 203 18.19 -4.03 -9.16
CA GLU A 203 17.95 -3.21 -7.97
C GLU A 203 16.70 -2.36 -8.16
N THR A 204 15.91 -2.23 -7.11
CA THR A 204 14.68 -1.45 -7.02
C THR A 204 14.83 -0.45 -5.86
N ALA A 205 14.00 0.60 -5.82
CA ALA A 205 13.97 1.50 -4.68
C ALA A 205 13.58 0.80 -3.35
N ASP A 206 12.89 -0.34 -3.44
CA ASP A 206 12.41 -1.14 -2.32
C ASP A 206 13.31 -2.36 -2.01
N GLY A 207 14.42 -2.56 -2.73
CA GLY A 207 15.34 -3.69 -2.51
C GLY A 207 15.90 -4.32 -3.79
N PHE A 208 16.07 -5.65 -3.81
CA PHE A 208 16.61 -6.36 -4.97
C PHE A 208 15.65 -7.44 -5.46
N VAL A 209 15.31 -7.43 -6.74
CA VAL A 209 14.45 -8.45 -7.35
C VAL A 209 15.30 -9.47 -8.07
N VAL A 210 15.12 -10.74 -7.71
CA VAL A 210 15.78 -11.90 -8.33
C VAL A 210 14.83 -12.56 -9.34
N PHE A 211 15.32 -12.83 -10.55
CA PHE A 211 14.56 -13.52 -11.59
C PHE A 211 14.34 -14.99 -11.26
N ALA A 212 13.17 -15.50 -11.65
CA ALA A 212 12.86 -16.92 -11.64
C ALA A 212 13.92 -17.71 -12.45
N GLY A 213 14.32 -18.87 -11.93
CA GLY A 213 15.41 -19.69 -12.50
C GLY A 213 16.82 -19.22 -12.12
N SER A 214 16.97 -18.36 -11.11
CA SER A 214 18.26 -18.01 -10.51
C SER A 214 18.66 -19.04 -9.44
N ASP A 215 19.92 -19.47 -9.49
CA ASP A 215 20.48 -20.45 -8.56
C ASP A 215 21.00 -19.81 -7.28
N SER A 216 20.93 -20.55 -6.17
CA SER A 216 21.53 -20.18 -4.88
C SER A 216 22.27 -21.39 -4.27
N PRO A 217 23.39 -21.20 -3.54
CA PRO A 217 24.09 -22.31 -2.89
C PRO A 217 23.18 -23.08 -1.91
N LYS A 218 23.43 -24.38 -1.75
CA LYS A 218 22.70 -25.21 -0.76
C LYS A 218 23.10 -24.89 0.68
N GLU A 219 24.34 -24.47 0.89
CA GLU A 219 24.89 -24.11 2.18
C GLU A 219 25.40 -22.67 2.10
N HIS A 220 24.92 -21.83 3.00
CA HIS A 220 25.39 -20.46 3.16
C HIS A 220 26.49 -20.45 4.23
N VAL A 221 27.58 -19.74 3.97
CA VAL A 221 28.61 -19.50 4.99
C VAL A 221 28.08 -18.52 6.03
N GLU A 222 28.57 -18.59 7.27
CA GLU A 222 28.12 -17.78 8.42
C GLU A 222 28.18 -16.26 8.18
N SER A 223 29.04 -15.81 7.27
CA SER A 223 29.16 -14.40 6.86
C SER A 223 28.16 -13.98 5.77
N THR A 224 27.27 -14.87 5.33
CA THR A 224 26.27 -14.56 4.30
C THR A 224 25.17 -13.72 4.92
N ASN A 225 24.93 -12.54 4.35
CA ASN A 225 23.89 -11.66 4.82
C ASN A 225 22.52 -12.36 4.78
N VAL A 226 21.77 -12.26 5.87
CA VAL A 226 20.47 -12.94 6.09
C VAL A 226 19.48 -12.66 4.94
N TYR A 227 19.54 -11.47 4.33
CA TYR A 227 18.70 -11.12 3.17
C TYR A 227 18.96 -12.02 1.95
N VAL A 228 20.20 -12.47 1.74
CA VAL A 228 20.57 -13.37 0.63
C VAL A 228 20.03 -14.79 0.87
N VAL A 229 19.96 -15.21 2.13
CA VAL A 229 19.41 -16.51 2.54
C VAL A 229 17.89 -16.55 2.35
N ALA A 230 17.19 -15.45 2.69
CA ALA A 230 15.73 -15.33 2.54
C ALA A 230 15.27 -15.29 1.07
N CYS A 231 16.05 -14.67 0.16
CA CYS A 231 15.76 -14.73 -1.27
C CYS A 231 15.86 -16.14 -1.85
N ALA A 232 16.74 -16.99 -1.30
CA ALA A 232 16.99 -18.35 -1.78
C ALA A 232 15.93 -19.37 -1.34
N SER A 233 15.29 -19.16 -0.19
CA SER A 233 14.16 -19.99 0.27
C SER A 233 12.88 -19.67 -0.51
N THR A 234 12.65 -18.39 -0.81
CA THR A 234 11.44 -17.89 -1.50
C THR A 234 11.41 -18.26 -2.99
N SER A 235 12.58 -18.41 -3.64
CA SER A 235 12.66 -18.85 -5.04
C SER A 235 12.35 -20.34 -5.22
N ARG A 236 12.61 -21.18 -4.21
CA ARG A 236 12.29 -22.63 -4.25
C ARG A 236 10.82 -22.93 -3.97
N SER A 237 10.08 -22.01 -3.35
CA SER A 237 8.66 -22.19 -3.01
C SER A 237 7.70 -21.67 -4.08
N ARG A 238 8.19 -21.13 -5.21
CA ARG A 238 7.40 -20.55 -6.31
C ARG A 238 7.45 -21.38 -7.60
N ASP A 239 7.60 -22.69 -7.48
CA ASP A 239 7.33 -23.63 -8.58
C ASP A 239 5.81 -23.89 -8.65
N PHE A 240 5.08 -22.99 -9.31
CA PHE A 240 3.76 -23.23 -9.92
C PHE A 240 3.60 -22.32 -11.15
#